data_AF-Q8BNJ0-F1
#
_entry.id   AF-Q8BNJ0-F1
#
_cell.length_a   1.000
_cell.length_b   1.000
_cell.length_c   1.000
_cell.angle_alpha   90.00
_cell.angle_beta   90.00
_cell.angle_gamma   90.00
#
_symmetry.space_group_name_H-M   'P 1'
#
loop_
_entity.id
_entity.type
_entity.pdbx_description
1 polymer ?
#
loop_
_entity_poly.entity_id
_entity_poly.type
_entity_poly.pdbx_seq_one_letter_code
_entity_poly.pdbx_strand_id
1 'polypeptide(L)'
;VYWKYCEIPACQMPGNLGCYKDHGNPPPLTGTSKTSNKLTIQTCISFCRSQRFKFAGMESGYACFCGNNPDYWKHGEAASTECNSVCFGDHTQPCGGDGRIILFDTFLNRQPCS
;
A
#
# COMPACT_ATOMS: atom_id res chain seq x y z
N VAL A 1 3.16 0.17 27.87
CA VAL A 1 2.34 0.28 26.64
C VAL A 1 0.88 0.15 27.03
N TYR A 2 0.10 1.23 26.97
CA TYR A 2 -1.28 1.28 27.49
C TYR A 2 -2.37 1.08 26.41
N TRP A 3 -1.97 0.98 25.14
CA TRP A 3 -2.83 0.66 24.01
C TRP A 3 -2.02 -0.08 22.94
N LYS A 4 -2.70 -0.84 22.09
CA LYS A 4 -2.13 -1.55 20.94
C LYS A 4 -3.12 -1.55 19.78
N TYR A 5 -2.60 -1.64 18.56
CA TYR A 5 -3.42 -1.92 17.39
C TYR A 5 -3.94 -3.35 17.43
N CYS A 6 -5.16 -3.55 16.94
CA CYS A 6 -5.75 -4.87 16.76
C CYS A 6 -5.51 -5.33 15.33
N GLU A 7 -5.13 -6.60 15.16
CA GLU A 7 -5.08 -7.26 13.88
C GLU A 7 -6.42 -7.96 13.65
N ILE A 8 -7.23 -7.45 12.72
CA ILE A 8 -8.58 -7.92 12.46
C ILE A 8 -8.64 -8.39 11.00
N PRO A 9 -8.62 -9.72 10.73
CA PRO A 9 -8.58 -10.25 9.37
C PRO A 9 -9.77 -9.83 8.49
N ALA A 10 -10.94 -9.60 9.10
CA ALA A 10 -12.15 -9.18 8.40
C ALA A 10 -12.19 -7.66 8.09
N CYS A 11 -11.30 -6.86 8.68
CA CYS A 11 -11.30 -5.40 8.56
C CYS A 11 -10.41 -4.94 7.41
N GLN A 12 -10.71 -5.42 6.20
CA GLN A 12 -9.98 -5.08 4.99
C GLN A 12 -10.96 -4.53 3.95
N MET A 13 -10.77 -3.28 3.54
CA MET A 13 -11.62 -2.65 2.54
C MET A 13 -11.48 -3.37 1.19
N PRO A 14 -12.57 -3.53 0.41
CA PRO A 14 -12.47 -4.00 -0.97
C PRO A 14 -11.47 -3.16 -1.76
N GLY A 15 -10.50 -3.82 -2.39
CA GLY A 15 -9.41 -3.15 -3.12
C GLY A 15 -8.14 -2.91 -2.31
N ASN A 16 -8.16 -3.02 -0.98
CA ASN A 16 -6.93 -3.24 -0.21
C ASN A 16 -6.54 -4.71 -0.34
N LEU A 17 -5.34 -5.00 -0.85
CA LEU A 17 -4.85 -6.35 -1.09
C LEU A 17 -4.04 -6.91 0.08
N GLY A 18 -3.69 -6.08 1.06
CA GLY A 18 -2.97 -6.49 2.27
C GLY A 18 -1.62 -5.80 2.44
N CYS A 19 -0.91 -6.21 3.50
CA CYS A 19 0.42 -5.74 3.85
C CYS A 19 1.46 -6.80 3.48
N TYR A 20 2.52 -6.40 2.78
CA TYR A 20 3.55 -7.31 2.29
C TYR A 20 4.94 -6.80 2.64
N LYS A 21 5.90 -7.71 2.71
CA LYS A 21 7.29 -7.37 2.97
C LYS A 21 7.95 -6.79 1.72
N ASP A 22 8.83 -5.82 1.91
CA ASP A 22 9.75 -5.34 0.88
C ASP A 22 11.19 -5.54 1.36
N HIS A 23 11.96 -6.34 0.62
CA HIS A 23 13.38 -6.57 0.88
C HIS A 23 14.30 -5.75 -0.04
N GLY A 24 13.75 -4.78 -0.77
CA GLY A 24 14.48 -3.84 -1.62
C GLY A 24 14.63 -4.32 -3.06
N ASN A 25 15.49 -5.30 -3.34
CA ASN A 25 15.83 -5.67 -4.73
C ASN A 25 15.62 -7.16 -5.04
N PRO A 26 14.67 -7.53 -5.93
CA PRO A 26 13.69 -6.67 -6.58
C PRO A 26 12.52 -6.28 -5.65
N PRO A 27 11.93 -5.07 -5.79
CA PRO A 27 10.77 -4.66 -5.00
C PRO A 27 9.53 -5.46 -5.40
N PRO A 28 8.52 -5.63 -4.54
CA PRO A 28 7.22 -6.27 -4.83
C PRO A 28 6.58 -5.80 -6.14
N LEU A 29 6.64 -4.50 -6.41
CA LEU A 29 6.14 -3.88 -7.64
C LEU A 29 7.29 -3.30 -8.45
N THR A 30 7.53 -3.84 -9.64
CA THR A 30 8.72 -3.52 -10.46
C THR A 30 8.44 -2.54 -11.60
N GLY A 31 7.29 -1.84 -11.58
CA GLY A 31 6.91 -0.93 -12.65
C GLY A 31 7.62 0.42 -12.52
N THR A 32 6.96 1.38 -11.88
CA THR A 32 7.50 2.72 -11.65
C THR A 32 7.26 3.13 -10.21
N SER A 33 8.05 4.07 -9.72
CA SER A 33 7.91 4.60 -8.37
C SER A 33 8.04 6.12 -8.35
N LYS A 34 7.48 6.73 -7.32
CA LYS A 34 7.66 8.15 -6.98
C LYS A 34 7.69 8.33 -5.48
N THR A 35 8.25 9.44 -5.04
CA THR A 35 8.15 9.90 -3.65
C THR A 35 7.33 11.18 -3.58
N SER A 36 6.64 11.39 -2.46
CA SER A 36 5.90 12.64 -2.23
C SER A 36 5.75 12.95 -0.75
N ASN A 37 6.05 14.19 -0.38
CA ASN A 37 5.81 14.71 0.98
C ASN A 37 4.34 15.00 1.27
N LYS A 38 3.44 14.77 0.29
CA LYS A 38 2.00 14.90 0.43
C LYS A 38 1.29 13.64 -0.04
N LEU A 39 1.96 12.48 0.11
CA LEU A 39 1.40 11.21 -0.33
C LEU A 39 0.16 10.87 0.49
N THR A 40 -0.88 10.44 -0.19
CA THR A 40 -2.07 9.77 0.35
C THR A 40 -2.33 8.50 -0.45
N ILE A 41 -3.13 7.58 0.06
CA ILE A 41 -3.48 6.34 -0.65
C ILE A 41 -4.02 6.68 -2.05
N GLN A 42 -4.97 7.62 -2.12
CA GLN A 42 -5.61 8.01 -3.37
C GLN A 42 -4.65 8.65 -4.38
N THR A 43 -3.68 9.46 -3.93
CA THR A 43 -2.71 10.09 -4.83
C THR A 43 -1.70 9.10 -5.41
N CYS A 44 -1.38 8.02 -4.68
CA CYS A 44 -0.55 6.93 -5.20
C CYS A 44 -1.35 6.07 -6.19
N ILE A 45 -2.55 5.62 -5.81
CA ILE A 45 -3.47 4.88 -6.69
C ILE A 45 -3.70 5.63 -8.00
N SER A 46 -4.01 6.93 -7.93
CA SER A 46 -4.29 7.73 -9.13
C SER A 46 -3.10 7.81 -10.07
N PHE A 47 -1.88 7.86 -9.54
CA PHE A 47 -0.64 7.89 -10.31
C PHE A 47 -0.31 6.55 -10.97
N CYS A 48 -0.51 5.44 -10.26
CA CYS A 48 -0.34 4.11 -10.85
C CYS A 48 -1.40 3.87 -11.93
N ARG A 49 -2.64 4.30 -11.67
CA ARG A 49 -3.74 4.21 -12.63
C ARG A 49 -3.50 5.04 -13.88
N SER A 50 -3.01 6.28 -13.77
CA SER A 50 -2.71 7.13 -14.94
C SER A 50 -1.66 6.51 -15.85
N GLN A 51 -0.79 5.65 -15.30
CA GLN A 51 0.23 4.91 -16.01
C GLN A 51 -0.19 3.48 -16.38
N ARG A 52 -1.48 3.13 -16.21
CA ARG A 52 -2.06 1.83 -16.57
C ARG A 52 -1.49 0.64 -15.79
N PHE A 53 -1.07 0.86 -14.55
CA PHE A 53 -0.72 -0.22 -13.62
C PHE A 53 -1.94 -0.71 -12.84
N LYS A 54 -2.02 -2.02 -12.60
CA LYS A 54 -3.09 -2.71 -11.84
C LYS A 54 -2.93 -2.52 -10.34
N PHE A 55 -1.70 -2.48 -9.86
CA PHE A 55 -1.39 -2.38 -8.44
C PHE A 55 -0.69 -1.07 -8.12
N ALA A 56 -1.07 -0.49 -6.99
CA ALA A 56 -0.39 0.59 -6.33
C ALA A 56 0.06 0.11 -4.95
N GLY A 57 1.26 0.46 -4.53
CA GLY A 57 1.78 0.14 -3.22
C GLY A 57 2.37 1.37 -2.55
N MET A 58 2.15 1.52 -1.25
CA MET A 58 2.74 2.61 -0.47
C MET A 58 3.68 2.04 0.58
N GLU A 59 4.82 2.69 0.77
CA GLU A 59 5.85 2.30 1.72
C GLU A 59 6.35 3.53 2.48
N SER A 60 6.67 3.35 3.78
CA SER A 60 7.27 4.37 4.64
C SER A 60 6.54 5.71 4.72
N GLY A 61 5.25 5.78 4.35
CA GLY A 61 4.45 7.01 4.42
C GLY A 61 4.60 7.98 3.25
N TYR A 62 5.65 7.85 2.43
CA TYR A 62 5.98 8.80 1.36
C TYR A 62 6.31 8.17 0.01
N ALA A 63 6.65 6.87 -0.03
CA ALA A 63 7.01 6.18 -1.25
C ALA A 63 5.78 5.53 -1.88
N CYS A 64 5.70 5.61 -3.21
CA CYS A 64 4.63 5.04 -4.00
C CYS A 64 5.24 4.19 -5.11
N PHE A 65 4.80 2.95 -5.21
CA PHE A 65 5.23 1.97 -6.20
C PHE A 65 4.05 1.52 -7.03
N CYS A 66 4.29 1.26 -8.30
CA CYS A 66 3.28 0.80 -9.25
C CYS A 66 3.78 -0.46 -9.94
N GLY A 67 2.89 -1.40 -10.21
CA GLY A 67 3.25 -2.61 -10.91
C GLY A 67 2.08 -3.40 -11.44
N ASN A 68 2.40 -4.37 -12.29
CA ASN A 68 1.47 -5.36 -12.81
C ASN A 68 1.88 -6.79 -12.39
N ASN A 69 2.87 -6.89 -11.51
CA ASN A 69 3.47 -8.12 -11.01
C ASN A 69 2.41 -8.94 -10.26
N PRO A 70 2.08 -10.17 -10.70
CA PRO A 70 1.19 -11.05 -9.95
C PRO A 70 1.85 -11.64 -8.70
N ASP A 71 3.18 -11.55 -8.62
CA ASP A 71 4.06 -12.06 -7.56
C ASP A 71 4.41 -10.98 -6.51
N TYR A 72 3.53 -9.99 -6.30
CA TYR A 72 3.76 -8.95 -5.28
C TYR A 72 3.96 -9.52 -3.86
N TRP A 73 3.47 -10.73 -3.60
CA TRP A 73 3.61 -11.44 -2.33
C TRP A 73 4.93 -12.20 -2.18
N LYS A 74 5.88 -12.08 -3.11
CA LYS A 74 7.14 -12.86 -3.16
C LYS A 74 7.99 -12.83 -1.90
N HIS A 75 7.95 -11.73 -1.14
CA HIS A 75 8.71 -11.59 0.12
C HIS A 75 7.91 -12.01 1.36
N GLY A 76 6.65 -12.43 1.16
CA GLY A 76 5.72 -12.86 2.20
C GLY A 76 4.76 -11.74 2.64
N GLU A 77 3.62 -12.17 3.16
CA GLU A 77 2.65 -11.30 3.84
C GLU A 77 3.20 -10.85 5.20
N ALA A 78 2.80 -9.66 5.64
CA ALA A 78 3.11 -9.09 6.94
C ALA A 78 1.80 -8.76 7.67
N ALA A 79 1.86 -8.64 9.00
CA ALA A 79 0.68 -8.26 9.76
C ALA A 79 0.22 -6.86 9.33
N SER A 80 -1.10 -6.62 9.25
CA SER A 80 -1.63 -5.32 8.82
C SER A 80 -1.10 -4.16 9.68
N THR A 81 -0.84 -4.44 10.96
CA THR A 81 -0.30 -3.49 11.93
C THR A 81 1.12 -3.03 11.63
N GLU A 82 1.88 -3.79 10.84
CA GLU A 82 3.22 -3.40 10.37
C GLU A 82 3.16 -2.38 9.22
N CYS A 83 2.00 -2.21 8.59
CA CYS A 83 1.75 -1.23 7.52
C CYS A 83 1.02 0.05 8.02
N ASN A 84 1.07 0.34 9.32
CA ASN A 84 0.37 1.47 9.95
C ASN A 84 1.17 2.79 10.00
N SER A 85 2.25 2.93 9.22
CA SER A 85 2.92 4.23 9.10
C SER A 85 1.98 5.23 8.43
N VAL A 86 1.87 6.42 9.02
CA VAL A 86 0.99 7.47 8.51
C VAL A 86 1.41 7.95 7.13
N CYS A 87 0.44 8.18 6.25
CA CYS A 87 0.69 8.86 4.99
C CYS A 87 1.08 10.33 5.25
N PHE A 88 2.11 10.84 4.57
CA PHE A 88 2.60 12.22 4.82
C PHE A 88 1.60 13.32 4.44
N GLY A 89 0.68 13.03 3.51
CA GLY A 89 -0.39 13.94 3.10
C GLY A 89 -1.68 13.80 3.90
N ASP A 90 -1.87 12.70 4.63
CA ASP A 90 -3.08 12.44 5.43
C ASP A 90 -2.76 11.45 6.57
N HIS A 91 -2.66 11.97 7.79
CA HIS A 91 -2.28 11.17 8.96
C HIS A 91 -3.37 10.16 9.42
N THR A 92 -4.55 10.17 8.78
CA THR A 92 -5.62 9.20 9.07
C THR A 92 -5.49 7.91 8.25
N GLN A 93 -4.58 7.88 7.27
CA GLN A 93 -4.43 6.77 6.33
C GLN A 93 -3.13 5.99 6.58
N PRO A 94 -3.16 4.64 6.47
CA PRO A 94 -1.97 3.81 6.50
C PRO A 94 -1.26 3.79 5.14
N CYS A 95 0.03 4.07 5.11
CA CYS A 95 0.90 4.09 3.93
C CYS A 95 2.13 3.19 4.10
N GLY A 96 1.92 1.98 4.60
CA GLY A 96 2.96 0.96 4.70
C GLY A 96 3.82 1.12 5.95
N GLY A 97 5.09 0.80 5.84
CA GLY A 97 6.07 0.86 6.93
C GLY A 97 7.49 0.68 6.40
N ASP A 98 8.47 0.66 7.29
CA ASP A 98 9.87 0.44 6.92
C ASP A 98 10.05 -1.01 6.41
N GLY A 99 10.35 -1.17 5.12
CA GLY A 99 10.38 -2.48 4.46
C GLY A 99 9.01 -3.18 4.45
N ARG A 100 7.92 -2.40 4.48
CA ARG A 100 6.53 -2.91 4.47
C ARG A 100 5.70 -2.10 3.50
N ILE A 101 5.17 -2.79 2.50
CA ILE A 101 4.35 -2.18 1.46
C ILE A 101 2.88 -2.58 1.65
N ILE A 102 2.00 -1.59 1.72
CA ILE A 102 0.55 -1.82 1.68
C ILE A 102 0.10 -1.74 0.22
N LEU A 103 -0.62 -2.75 -0.26
CA LEU A 103 -1.01 -2.85 -1.67
C LEU A 103 -2.50 -2.56 -1.87
N PHE A 104 -2.79 -1.86 -2.96
CA PHE A 104 -4.14 -1.54 -3.41
C PHE A 104 -4.31 -1.85 -4.90
N ASP A 105 -5.50 -2.33 -5.25
CA ASP A 105 -5.94 -2.42 -6.64
C ASP A 105 -6.36 -1.04 -7.15
N THR A 106 -5.86 -0.66 -8.33
CA THR A 106 -6.09 0.69 -8.88
C THR A 106 -7.49 0.89 -9.47
N PHE A 107 -8.22 -0.19 -9.72
CA PHE A 107 -9.52 -0.22 -10.39
C PHE A 107 -10.68 -0.50 -9.44
N LEU A 108 -10.46 -1.24 -8.34
CA LEU A 108 -11.50 -1.55 -7.36
C LEU A 108 -11.85 -0.39 -6.41
N ASN A 109 -11.07 0.69 -6.41
CA ASN A 109 -11.37 1.92 -5.68
C ASN A 109 -12.56 2.74 -6.26
N ARG A 110 -13.37 2.13 -7.15
CA ARG A 110 -14.57 2.72 -7.78
C ARG A 110 -15.89 2.15 -7.26
N GLN A 111 -15.86 1.10 -6.45
CA GLN A 111 -17.09 0.61 -5.81
C GLN A 111 -17.13 1.16 -4.39
N PRO A 112 -17.92 2.22 -4.11
CA PRO A 112 -18.36 2.41 -2.72
C PRO A 112 -19.00 1.08 -2.29
N CYS A 113 -18.63 0.59 -1.10
CA CYS A 113 -19.31 -0.53 -0.48
C CYS A 113 -20.82 -0.27 -0.56
N SER A 114 -21.51 -1.04 -1.40
CA SER A 114 -22.97 -1.07 -1.51
C SER A 114 -23.55 -1.85 -0.36
#